data_AF-A0A9X8VC13-F1
#
_entry.id   AF-A0A9X8VC13-F1
#
_cell.length_a   1.000
_cell.length_b   1.000
_cell.length_c   1.000
_cell.angle_alpha   90.00
_cell.angle_beta   90.00
_cell.angle_gamma   90.00
#
_symmetry.space_group_name_H-M   'P 1'
#
loop_
_entity.id
_entity.type
_entity.pdbx_description
1 polymer ?
#
loop_
_entity_poly.entity_id
_entity_poly.type
_entity_poly.pdbx_seq_one_letter_code
_entity_poly.pdbx_strand_id
1 'polypeptide(L)'
;PQHREAAVDVQAVEQLLHDYLLRGLNVACLVGNRMNNPQDAALLLRVAEKYRLPVATTLSGKGAFPEGHALALGVYGFAGHARAVETLNGEGVDVLLVLGCD
;
A
#
# COMPACT_ATOMS: atom_id res chain seq x y z
N PRO A 1 -15.62 -18.31 -10.00
CA PRO A 1 -16.20 -17.25 -9.16
C PRO A 1 -16.23 -15.94 -9.94
N GLN A 2 -17.42 -15.58 -10.43
CA GLN A 2 -17.64 -14.41 -11.28
C GLN A 2 -17.17 -13.14 -10.58
N HIS A 3 -16.29 -12.40 -11.25
CA HIS A 3 -15.85 -11.08 -10.83
C HIS A 3 -17.08 -10.20 -10.61
N ARG A 4 -17.34 -9.83 -9.36
CA ARG A 4 -18.03 -8.57 -9.11
C ARG A 4 -17.03 -7.50 -9.51
N GLU A 5 -17.12 -6.99 -10.74
CA GLU A 5 -16.68 -5.63 -11.01
C GLU A 5 -17.48 -4.74 -10.06
N ALA A 6 -16.91 -4.48 -8.88
CA ALA A 6 -17.26 -3.26 -8.18
C ALA A 6 -16.95 -2.14 -9.18
N ALA A 7 -17.92 -1.26 -9.45
CA ALA A 7 -17.70 -0.12 -10.32
C ALA A 7 -16.49 0.65 -9.77
N VAL A 8 -15.36 0.59 -10.48
CA VAL A 8 -14.18 1.36 -10.12
C VAL A 8 -14.50 2.80 -10.45
N ASP A 9 -14.40 3.67 -9.45
CA ASP A 9 -14.52 5.11 -9.67
C ASP A 9 -13.25 5.60 -10.39
N VAL A 10 -13.32 5.64 -11.72
CA VAL A 10 -12.22 6.07 -12.58
C VAL A 10 -11.83 7.51 -12.27
N GLN A 11 -12.78 8.39 -11.92
CA GLN A 11 -12.47 9.78 -11.60
C GLN A 11 -11.65 9.88 -10.32
N ALA A 12 -12.02 9.10 -9.29
CA ALA A 12 -11.24 9.04 -8.06
C ALA A 12 -9.82 8.49 -8.30
N VAL A 13 -9.66 7.50 -9.19
CA VAL A 13 -8.34 6.97 -9.56
C VAL A 13 -7.49 8.00 -10.31
N GLU A 14 -8.07 8.69 -11.29
CA GLU A 14 -7.38 9.77 -12.02
C GLU A 14 -6.96 10.91 -11.08
N GLN A 15 -7.83 11.27 -10.13
CA GLN A 15 -7.51 12.27 -9.12
C GLN A 15 -6.37 11.80 -8.20
N LEU A 16 -6.39 10.55 -7.74
CA LEU A 16 -5.29 9.97 -6.94
C LEU A 16 -3.95 10.09 -7.68
N LEU A 17 -3.95 9.80 -8.98
CA LEU A 17 -2.76 9.89 -9.82
C LEU A 17 -2.27 11.34 -9.95
N HIS A 18 -3.15 12.24 -10.38
CA HIS A 18 -2.80 13.63 -10.67
C HIS A 18 -2.47 14.45 -9.43
N ASP A 19 -3.23 14.29 -8.35
CA ASP A 19 -3.11 15.13 -7.16
C ASP A 19 -2.05 14.63 -6.18
N TYR A 20 -1.62 13.36 -6.29
CA TYR A 20 -0.68 12.78 -5.35
C TYR A 20 0.47 12.01 -6.02
N LEU A 21 0.20 10.90 -6.72
CA LEU A 21 1.26 9.98 -7.18
C LEU A 21 2.19 10.59 -8.25
N LEU A 22 1.72 11.56 -9.04
CA LEU A 22 2.49 12.20 -10.10
C LEU A 22 3.11 13.55 -9.69
N ARG A 23 2.86 14.03 -8.47
CA ARG A 23 3.34 15.35 -8.00
C ARG A 23 4.71 15.34 -7.32
N GLY A 24 5.36 14.18 -7.25
CA GLY A 24 6.62 14.03 -6.54
C GLY A 24 6.47 14.08 -5.01
N LEU A 25 5.26 13.81 -4.49
CA LEU A 25 5.03 13.62 -3.07
C LEU A 25 5.61 12.28 -2.60
N ASN A 26 6.06 12.23 -1.35
CA ASN A 26 6.49 11.01 -0.70
C ASN A 26 5.25 10.22 -0.25
N VAL A 27 4.81 9.29 -1.09
CA VAL A 27 3.64 8.45 -0.84
C VAL A 27 4.08 7.08 -0.31
N ALA A 28 3.48 6.64 0.81
CA ALA A 28 3.65 5.30 1.36
C ALA A 28 2.32 4.55 1.40
N CYS A 29 2.38 3.22 1.50
CA CYS A 29 1.20 2.36 1.58
C CYS A 29 1.10 1.66 2.94
N LEU A 30 -0.11 1.61 3.48
CA LEU A 30 -0.49 0.69 4.55
C LEU A 30 -1.53 -0.30 4.01
N VAL A 31 -1.21 -1.59 4.11
CA VAL A 31 -1.96 -2.65 3.44
C VAL A 31 -2.59 -3.61 4.45
N GLY A 32 -3.91 -3.75 4.38
CA GLY A 32 -4.70 -4.64 5.22
C GLY A 32 -4.98 -6.02 4.61
N ASN A 33 -5.75 -6.82 5.34
CA ASN A 33 -6.04 -8.23 5.02
C ASN A 33 -6.70 -8.45 3.65
N ARG A 34 -7.50 -7.48 3.16
CA ARG A 34 -8.22 -7.69 1.88
C ARG A 34 -7.30 -7.78 0.67
N MET A 35 -6.07 -7.30 0.78
CA MET A 35 -5.05 -7.39 -0.26
C MET A 35 -4.26 -8.72 -0.19
N ASN A 36 -4.49 -9.56 0.82
CA ASN A 36 -3.78 -10.81 1.03
C ASN A 36 -4.35 -11.96 0.17
N ASN A 37 -4.43 -11.73 -1.14
CA ASN A 37 -4.72 -12.76 -2.13
C ASN A 37 -3.75 -12.62 -3.31
N PRO A 38 -3.47 -13.69 -4.07
CA PRO A 38 -2.42 -13.68 -5.08
C PRO A 38 -2.60 -12.62 -6.18
N GLN A 39 -3.83 -12.30 -6.55
CA GLN A 39 -4.12 -11.36 -7.64
C GLN A 39 -3.84 -9.92 -7.19
N ASP A 40 -4.36 -9.54 -6.04
CA ASP A 40 -4.19 -8.18 -5.50
C ASP A 40 -2.76 -7.94 -5.01
N ALA A 41 -2.11 -8.96 -4.42
CA ALA A 41 -0.71 -8.88 -4.04
C ALA A 41 0.21 -8.66 -5.25
N ALA A 42 -0.06 -9.33 -6.38
CA ALA A 42 0.69 -9.14 -7.62
C ALA A 42 0.46 -7.74 -8.22
N LEU A 43 -0.77 -7.22 -8.16
CA LEU A 43 -1.07 -5.87 -8.60
C LEU A 43 -0.39 -4.82 -7.72
N LEU A 44 -0.46 -4.99 -6.39
CA LEU A 44 0.19 -4.13 -5.41
C LEU A 44 1.70 -4.08 -5.65
N LEU A 45 2.35 -5.22 -5.90
CA LEU A 45 3.78 -5.25 -6.24
C LEU A 45 4.09 -4.38 -7.45
N ARG A 46 3.35 -4.54 -8.55
CA ARG A 46 3.55 -3.76 -9.78
C ARG A 46 3.34 -2.27 -9.55
N VAL A 47 2.33 -1.89 -8.77
CA VAL A 47 2.05 -0.48 -8.45
C VAL A 47 3.15 0.09 -7.56
N ALA A 48 3.55 -0.63 -6.51
CA ALA A 48 4.60 -0.20 -5.60
C ALA A 48 5.94 -0.02 -6.33
N GLU A 49 6.32 -0.93 -7.23
CA GLU A 49 7.54 -0.80 -8.04
C GLU A 49 7.46 0.40 -9.00
N LYS A 50 6.33 0.57 -9.70
CA LYS A 50 6.13 1.63 -10.68
C LYS A 50 6.27 3.02 -10.06
N TYR A 51 5.70 3.22 -8.88
CA TYR A 51 5.70 4.51 -8.19
C TYR A 51 6.68 4.59 -7.01
N ARG A 52 7.50 3.54 -6.82
CA ARG A 52 8.49 3.39 -5.74
C ARG A 52 7.89 3.59 -4.34
N LEU A 53 6.69 3.04 -4.11
CA LEU A 53 5.95 3.21 -2.86
C LEU A 53 6.50 2.28 -1.77
N PRO A 54 6.99 2.78 -0.63
CA PRO A 54 7.25 1.97 0.54
C PRO A 54 5.94 1.34 1.05
N VAL A 55 5.95 0.04 1.34
CA VAL A 55 4.74 -0.72 1.71
C VAL A 55 4.90 -1.32 3.09
N ALA A 56 4.08 -0.88 4.04
CA ALA A 56 3.85 -1.59 5.28
C ALA A 56 2.56 -2.41 5.20
N THR A 57 2.50 -3.52 5.93
CA THR A 57 1.26 -4.29 6.10
C THR A 57 0.75 -4.16 7.53
N THR A 58 -0.55 -4.26 7.76
CA THR A 58 -1.05 -4.62 9.10
C THR A 58 -0.62 -6.05 9.43
N LEU A 59 -0.80 -6.48 10.68
CA LEU A 59 -0.57 -7.88 11.05
C LEU A 59 -1.46 -8.83 10.22
N SER A 60 -2.73 -8.47 10.02
CA SER A 60 -3.67 -9.26 9.23
C SER A 60 -3.41 -9.18 7.71
N GLY A 61 -2.77 -8.11 7.23
CA GLY A 61 -2.30 -7.97 5.86
C GLY A 61 -0.95 -8.62 5.57
N LYS A 62 -0.29 -9.23 6.57
CA LYS A 62 1.01 -9.89 6.38
C LYS A 62 0.92 -10.94 5.27
N GLY A 63 1.88 -10.92 4.34
CA GLY A 63 1.89 -11.75 3.14
C GLY A 63 1.33 -11.09 1.88
N ALA A 64 0.62 -9.96 2.00
CA ALA A 64 0.11 -9.20 0.84
C ALA A 64 1.23 -8.52 0.02
N PHE A 65 2.45 -8.46 0.53
CA PHE A 65 3.62 -7.91 -0.16
C PHE A 65 4.87 -8.75 0.15
N PRO A 66 5.81 -8.96 -0.80
CA PRO A 66 6.99 -9.80 -0.57
C PRO A 66 7.89 -9.21 0.52
N GLU A 67 8.06 -9.92 1.64
CA GLU A 67 8.68 -9.37 2.85
C GLU A 67 10.18 -9.04 2.71
N GLY A 68 10.87 -9.69 1.77
CA GLY A 68 12.27 -9.40 1.43
C GLY A 68 12.45 -8.31 0.38
N HIS A 69 11.38 -7.71 -0.13
CA HIS A 69 11.46 -6.69 -1.17
C HIS A 69 12.02 -5.38 -0.62
N ALA A 70 12.78 -4.63 -1.42
CA ALA A 70 13.40 -3.37 -0.99
C ALA A 70 12.38 -2.33 -0.47
N LEU A 71 11.18 -2.32 -1.06
CA LEU A 71 10.08 -1.44 -0.64
C LEU A 71 9.28 -1.96 0.56
N ALA A 72 9.50 -3.19 1.02
CA ALA A 72 8.68 -3.79 2.08
C ALA A 72 9.09 -3.26 3.46
N LEU A 73 8.35 -2.33 4.05
CA LEU A 73 8.55 -1.82 5.41
C LEU A 73 8.29 -2.86 6.51
N GLY A 74 7.57 -3.93 6.19
CA GLY A 74 7.18 -4.95 7.16
C GLY A 74 5.88 -4.60 7.87
N VAL A 75 5.64 -5.24 9.01
CA VAL A 75 4.37 -5.12 9.73
C VAL A 75 4.30 -3.81 10.53
N TYR A 76 3.26 -3.00 10.32
CA TYR A 76 2.91 -1.81 11.09
C TYR A 76 1.88 -2.14 12.18
N GLY A 77 1.99 -1.49 13.35
CA GLY A 77 1.08 -1.63 14.49
C GLY A 77 1.76 -2.24 15.73
N PHE A 78 0.94 -2.80 16.63
CA PHE A 78 1.42 -3.41 17.88
C PHE A 78 2.38 -4.58 17.61
N ALA A 79 3.55 -4.57 18.27
CA ALA A 79 4.66 -5.49 18.02
C ALA A 79 5.13 -5.53 16.54
N GLY A 80 4.94 -4.42 15.81
CA GLY A 80 5.41 -4.24 14.44
C GLY A 80 6.90 -3.94 14.33
N HIS A 81 7.36 -3.75 13.10
CA HIS A 81 8.74 -3.40 12.78
C HIS A 81 8.96 -1.90 12.98
N ALA A 82 10.05 -1.54 13.65
CA ALA A 82 10.42 -0.15 13.91
C ALA A 82 10.44 0.68 12.61
N ARG A 83 11.06 0.16 11.54
CA ARG A 83 11.10 0.82 10.22
C ARG A 83 9.72 1.18 9.67
N ALA A 84 8.69 0.36 9.91
CA ALA A 84 7.33 0.64 9.45
C ALA A 84 6.70 1.76 10.27
N VAL A 85 6.85 1.71 11.59
CA VAL A 85 6.33 2.72 12.50
C VAL A 85 7.02 4.08 12.27
N GLU A 86 8.35 4.08 12.20
CA GLU A 86 9.15 5.30 12.00
C GLU A 86 8.90 5.95 10.64
N THR A 87 8.76 5.14 9.58
CA THR A 87 8.48 5.69 8.24
C THR A 87 7.07 6.26 8.17
N LEU A 88 6.05 5.53 8.63
CA LEU A 88 4.66 5.95 8.47
C LEU A 88 4.24 7.06 9.43
N ASN A 89 4.86 7.16 10.62
CA ASN A 89 4.56 8.20 11.60
C ASN A 89 5.54 9.38 11.54
N GLY A 90 6.59 9.28 10.71
CA GLY A 90 7.58 10.34 10.53
C GLY A 90 7.06 11.45 9.60
N GLU A 91 7.80 12.56 9.55
CA GLU A 91 7.46 13.73 8.72
C GLU A 91 7.76 13.53 7.23
N GLY A 92 8.43 12.43 6.86
CA GLY A 92 8.87 12.16 5.48
C GLY A 92 7.79 11.60 4.56
N VAL A 93 6.60 11.27 5.07
CA VAL A 93 5.47 10.79 4.28
C VAL A 93 4.44 11.90 4.16
N ASP A 94 4.22 12.38 2.93
CA ASP A 94 3.23 13.41 2.63
C ASP A 94 1.81 12.81 2.55
N VAL A 95 1.72 11.56 2.07
CA VAL A 95 0.45 10.86 1.81
C VAL A 95 0.56 9.40 2.20
N LEU A 96 -0.40 8.92 3.00
CA LEU A 96 -0.57 7.50 3.29
C LEU A 96 -1.74 6.92 2.50
N LEU A 97 -1.44 6.03 1.55
CA LEU A 97 -2.45 5.27 0.82
C LEU A 97 -2.80 4.00 1.62
N VAL A 98 -4.04 3.95 2.14
CA VAL A 98 -4.53 2.81 2.93
C VAL A 98 -5.36 1.89 2.04
N LEU A 99 -4.94 0.63 1.90
CA LEU A 99 -5.56 -0.34 0.99
C LEU A 99 -6.02 -1.58 1.74
N GLY A 100 -7.31 -1.93 1.59
CA GLY A 100 -7.84 -3.20 2.09
C GLY A 100 -7.82 -3.37 3.62
N CYS A 101 -7.87 -2.25 4.35
CA CYS A 101 -8.04 -2.21 5.80
C CYS A 101 -9.53 -2.16 6.17
N ASP A 102 -9.86 -2.71 7.34
CA ASP A 102 -11.19 -2.70 7.97
C ASP A 102 -11.15 -1.85 9.23
#